data_AF-A0A3M1J984-F1
#
_entry.id   AF-A0A3M1J984-F1
#
_cell.length_a   1.000
_cell.length_b   1.000
_cell.length_c   1.000
_cell.angle_alpha   90.00
_cell.angle_beta   90.00
_cell.angle_gamma   90.00
#
_symmetry.space_group_name_H-M   'P 1'
#
loop_
_entity.id
_entity.type
_entity.pdbx_description
1 polymer ?
#
loop_
_entity_poly.entity_id
_entity_poly.type
_entity_poly.pdbx_seq_one_letter_code
_entity_poly.pdbx_strand_id
1 'polypeptide(L)'
;MAIKSSRKTGIQYLGLGLFSLALILFTLMLGLDHYQLEPASLQSLAESTFSTEKTAGWPREALLAEAGSSGIYAQSYSSTFAFEDALNELFAGAQERIKTRIKTEGLPDGKQKWQVGIPDWVLPNKKTELLQDAAQGPVSGNPLLWFFLTFGLAIIGGLLYILPKRHTPPGIRHDHIYHNPLTRGLRMSWRGLFLGAAVIGIVGYGFYYMDKAYFWPA
;
A
#
# COMPACT_ATOMS: atom_id res chain seq x y z
N MET A 1 -38.42 25.85 15.07
CA MET A 1 -37.49 26.16 16.17
C MET A 1 -36.11 25.60 15.81
N ALA A 2 -35.12 26.46 15.52
CA ALA A 2 -33.79 26.02 15.10
C ALA A 2 -33.07 25.35 16.28
N ILE A 3 -32.74 24.07 16.15
CA ILE A 3 -32.00 23.32 17.16
C ILE A 3 -30.59 23.90 17.20
N LYS A 4 -30.32 24.76 18.19
CA LYS A 4 -29.00 25.34 18.44
C LYS A 4 -28.03 24.20 18.70
N SER A 5 -27.02 24.05 17.84
CA SER A 5 -25.92 23.09 18.03
C SER A 5 -25.36 23.29 19.44
N SER A 6 -25.37 22.22 20.24
CA SER A 6 -24.71 22.22 21.56
C SER A 6 -23.28 22.73 21.41
N ARG A 7 -22.87 23.70 22.25
CA ARG A 7 -21.50 24.21 22.21
C ARG A 7 -20.56 23.06 22.58
N LYS A 8 -19.57 22.81 21.72
CA LYS A 8 -18.57 21.78 22.00
C LYS A 8 -17.73 22.19 23.20
N THR A 9 -17.39 21.24 24.06
CA THR A 9 -16.51 21.48 25.21
C THR A 9 -15.06 21.60 24.75
N GLY A 10 -14.19 22.27 25.52
CA GLY A 10 -12.77 22.44 25.17
C GLY A 10 -12.05 21.10 24.89
N ILE A 11 -12.40 20.06 25.65
CA ILE A 11 -11.86 18.70 25.47
C ILE A 11 -12.30 18.05 24.14
N GLN A 12 -13.48 18.40 23.60
CA GLN A 12 -13.91 17.93 22.28
C GLN A 12 -13.12 18.59 21.16
N TYR A 13 -12.74 19.87 21.30
CA TYR A 13 -11.87 20.54 20.33
C TYR A 13 -10.46 19.96 20.38
N LEU A 14 -9.94 19.67 21.58
CA LEU A 14 -8.66 19.00 21.74
C LEU A 14 -8.68 17.60 21.09
N GLY A 15 -9.71 16.79 21.36
CA GLY A 15 -9.85 15.47 20.73
C GLY A 15 -9.95 15.54 19.20
N LEU A 16 -10.68 16.52 18.66
CA LEU A 16 -10.77 16.75 17.22
C LEU A 16 -9.43 17.18 16.62
N GLY A 17 -8.68 18.04 17.31
CA GLY A 17 -7.34 18.45 16.89
C GLY A 17 -6.36 17.28 16.86
N LEU A 18 -6.35 16.46 17.91
CA LEU A 18 -5.50 15.28 18.03
C LEU A 18 -5.80 14.24 16.93
N PHE A 19 -7.09 13.99 16.65
CA PHE A 19 -7.52 13.12 15.57
C PHE A 19 -7.11 13.65 14.19
N SER A 20 -7.27 14.96 13.96
CA SER A 20 -6.91 15.59 12.69
C SER A 20 -5.39 15.55 12.47
N LEU A 21 -4.61 15.78 13.52
CA LEU A 21 -3.15 15.64 13.48
C LEU A 21 -2.72 14.21 13.14
N ALA A 22 -3.35 13.21 13.76
CA ALA A 22 -3.07 11.81 13.48
C ALA A 22 -3.36 11.45 12.00
N LEU A 23 -4.43 11.99 11.41
CA LEU A 23 -4.77 11.80 10.00
C LEU A 23 -3.75 12.47 9.07
N ILE A 24 -3.29 13.67 9.42
CA ILE A 24 -2.25 14.37 8.66
C ILE A 24 -0.95 13.56 8.70
N LEU A 25 -0.53 13.12 9.89
CA LEU A 25 0.68 12.30 10.06
C LEU A 25 0.58 10.99 9.28
N PHE A 26 -0.59 10.32 9.29
CA PHE A 26 -0.83 9.12 8.50
C PHE A 26 -0.72 9.37 6.99
N THR A 27 -1.21 10.51 6.52
CA THR A 27 -1.11 10.87 5.09
C THR A 27 0.34 11.17 4.69
N LEU A 28 1.08 11.88 5.54
CA LEU A 28 2.49 12.21 5.32
C LEU A 28 3.40 10.99 5.42
N MET A 29 3.06 10.02 6.28
CA MET A 29 3.79 8.75 6.46
C MET A 29 4.03 8.01 5.13
N LEU A 30 3.10 8.11 4.18
CA LEU A 30 3.22 7.45 2.87
C LEU A 30 4.39 7.96 2.01
N GLY A 31 4.92 9.16 2.29
CA GLY A 31 5.99 9.77 1.50
C GLY A 31 7.26 10.10 2.30
N LEU A 32 7.36 9.64 3.54
CA LEU A 32 8.51 9.91 4.40
C LEU A 32 9.67 8.92 4.21
N ASP A 33 9.38 7.73 3.70
CA ASP A 33 10.37 6.71 3.43
C ASP A 33 10.81 6.74 1.96
N HIS A 34 12.03 6.25 1.72
CA HIS A 34 12.60 6.02 0.40
C HIS A 34 13.14 4.60 0.33
N TYR A 35 13.26 4.07 -0.88
CA TYR A 35 13.72 2.71 -1.13
C TYR A 35 15.07 2.77 -1.80
N GLN A 36 16.08 2.11 -1.23
CA GLN A 36 17.40 1.99 -1.83
C GLN A 36 17.91 0.58 -1.61
N LEU A 37 18.38 -0.06 -2.69
CA LEU A 37 18.93 -1.41 -2.61
C LEU A 37 20.32 -1.34 -1.99
N GLU A 38 20.55 -2.13 -0.94
CA GLU A 38 21.87 -2.27 -0.33
C GLU A 38 22.62 -3.47 -0.96
N PRO A 39 23.93 -3.35 -1.28
CA PRO A 39 24.69 -4.47 -1.82
C PRO A 39 24.67 -5.71 -0.93
N ALA A 40 24.66 -5.53 0.39
CA ALA A 40 24.62 -6.63 1.36
C ALA A 40 23.30 -7.40 1.32
N SER A 41 22.16 -6.71 1.16
CA SER A 41 20.83 -7.36 1.10
C SER A 41 20.64 -8.14 -0.20
N LEU A 42 21.12 -7.63 -1.34
CA LEU A 42 21.07 -8.40 -2.58
C LEU A 42 21.99 -9.63 -2.52
N GLN A 43 23.17 -9.50 -1.90
CA GLN A 43 24.11 -10.62 -1.74
C GLN A 43 23.54 -11.72 -0.83
N SER A 44 22.99 -11.36 0.33
CA SER A 44 22.39 -12.32 1.26
C SER A 44 21.18 -13.03 0.64
N LEU A 45 20.37 -12.30 -0.12
CA LEU A 45 19.23 -12.85 -0.84
C LEU A 45 19.65 -13.78 -1.97
N ALA A 46 20.65 -13.39 -2.76
CA ALA A 46 21.18 -14.25 -3.82
C ALA A 46 21.76 -15.53 -3.23
N GLU A 47 22.40 -15.46 -2.06
CA GLU A 47 22.97 -16.62 -1.37
C GLU A 47 21.90 -17.55 -0.78
N SER A 48 20.85 -16.99 -0.17
CA SER A 48 19.73 -17.77 0.38
C SER A 48 18.83 -18.38 -0.70
N THR A 49 18.77 -17.75 -1.87
CA THR A 49 17.91 -18.18 -2.98
C THR A 49 18.62 -19.16 -3.93
N PHE A 50 19.92 -18.97 -4.16
CA PHE A 50 20.71 -19.74 -5.15
C PHE A 50 21.83 -20.56 -4.50
N SER A 51 21.56 -21.19 -3.35
CA SER A 51 22.58 -21.94 -2.59
C SER A 51 23.23 -23.09 -3.39
N THR A 52 24.50 -23.33 -3.09
CA THR A 52 25.55 -23.92 -3.94
C THR A 52 25.42 -25.40 -4.32
N GLU A 53 24.29 -26.08 -4.06
CA GLU A 53 24.18 -27.52 -4.38
C GLU A 53 23.21 -27.86 -5.52
N LYS A 54 22.42 -26.91 -6.04
CA LYS A 54 21.51 -27.20 -7.19
C LYS A 54 21.44 -26.17 -8.30
N THR A 55 22.06 -25.02 -8.16
CA THR A 55 22.16 -23.99 -9.18
C THR A 55 23.62 -23.57 -9.33
N ALA A 56 24.19 -23.73 -10.52
CA ALA A 56 25.54 -23.22 -10.83
C ALA A 56 25.61 -21.75 -10.39
N GLY A 57 26.71 -21.24 -9.84
CA GLY A 57 26.79 -19.86 -9.27
C GLY A 57 26.47 -18.69 -10.24
N TRP A 58 26.07 -18.99 -11.48
CA TRP A 58 25.72 -18.08 -12.54
C TRP A 58 24.55 -17.14 -12.20
N PRO A 59 23.43 -17.55 -11.56
CA PRO A 59 22.36 -16.63 -11.15
C PRO A 59 22.84 -15.55 -10.19
N ARG A 60 23.62 -15.93 -9.18
CA ARG A 60 24.19 -14.99 -8.20
C ARG A 60 25.14 -14.02 -8.90
N GLU A 61 26.05 -14.52 -9.71
CA GLU A 61 27.00 -13.70 -10.46
C GLU A 61 26.27 -12.73 -11.41
N ALA A 62 25.29 -13.21 -12.16
CA ALA A 62 24.52 -12.41 -13.10
C ALA A 62 23.72 -11.29 -12.42
N LEU A 63 23.08 -11.57 -11.28
CA LEU A 63 22.35 -10.57 -10.50
C LEU A 63 23.29 -9.50 -9.93
N LEU A 64 24.42 -9.90 -9.35
CA LEU A 64 25.39 -8.95 -8.80
C LEU A 64 26.05 -8.10 -9.90
N ALA A 65 26.36 -8.70 -11.04
CA ALA A 65 26.94 -8.01 -12.18
C ALA A 65 25.95 -7.06 -12.84
N GLU A 66 24.66 -7.41 -12.93
CA GLU A 66 23.63 -6.51 -13.45
C GLU A 66 23.31 -5.39 -12.45
N ALA A 67 23.30 -5.66 -11.15
CA ALA A 67 23.13 -4.63 -10.14
C ALA A 67 24.28 -3.60 -10.17
N GLY A 68 25.51 -4.06 -10.41
CA GLY A 68 26.67 -3.19 -10.59
C GLY A 68 26.60 -2.31 -11.85
N SER A 69 26.05 -2.81 -12.96
CA SER A 69 25.96 -2.04 -14.22
C SER A 69 24.73 -1.15 -14.32
N SER A 70 23.59 -1.58 -13.77
CA SER A 70 22.35 -0.80 -13.75
C SER A 70 22.45 0.44 -12.86
N GLY A 71 23.42 0.48 -11.94
CA GLY A 71 23.57 1.57 -10.99
C GLY A 71 22.46 1.62 -9.94
N ILE A 72 21.69 0.54 -9.78
CA ILE A 72 20.53 0.47 -8.88
C ILE A 72 20.90 0.78 -7.41
N TYR A 73 22.14 0.48 -6.99
CA TYR A 73 22.64 0.78 -5.64
C TYR A 73 22.79 2.28 -5.36
N ALA A 74 23.00 3.10 -6.40
CA ALA A 74 23.19 4.55 -6.27
C ALA A 74 21.87 5.32 -6.32
N GLN A 75 20.79 4.67 -6.76
CA GLN A 75 19.48 5.29 -6.93
C GLN A 75 18.62 5.10 -5.69
N SER A 76 17.96 6.18 -5.25
CA SER A 76 16.92 6.13 -4.23
C SER A 76 15.55 6.40 -4.86
N TYR A 77 14.57 5.59 -4.51
CA TYR A 77 13.24 5.62 -5.07
C TYR A 77 12.24 6.13 -4.02
N SER A 78 11.41 7.09 -4.37
CA SER A 78 10.40 7.66 -3.46
C SER A 78 9.13 6.82 -3.34
N SER A 79 9.00 5.75 -4.12
CA SER A 79 7.81 4.90 -4.11
C SER A 79 8.17 3.42 -4.27
N THR A 80 7.36 2.57 -3.64
CA THR A 80 7.43 1.11 -3.78
C THR A 80 7.35 0.71 -5.25
N PHE A 81 6.47 1.34 -6.04
CA PHE A 81 6.26 0.99 -7.45
C PHE A 81 7.50 1.28 -8.31
N ALA A 82 8.12 2.45 -8.16
CA ALA A 82 9.33 2.79 -8.90
C ALA A 82 10.49 1.84 -8.55
N PHE A 83 10.58 1.43 -7.28
CA PHE A 83 11.57 0.43 -6.88
C PHE A 83 11.25 -0.97 -7.41
N GLU A 84 9.97 -1.37 -7.44
CA GLU A 84 9.53 -2.63 -8.04
C GLU A 84 9.87 -2.69 -9.53
N ASP A 85 9.66 -1.61 -10.27
CA ASP A 85 10.04 -1.52 -11.70
C ASP A 85 11.55 -1.69 -11.87
N ALA A 86 12.36 -1.02 -11.04
CA ALA A 86 13.81 -1.19 -11.05
C ALA A 86 14.26 -2.63 -10.70
N LEU A 87 13.57 -3.29 -9.77
CA LEU A 87 13.83 -4.71 -9.46
C LEU A 87 13.44 -5.61 -10.64
N ASN A 88 12.30 -5.36 -11.31
CA ASN A 88 11.90 -6.10 -12.49
C ASN A 88 12.94 -5.97 -13.61
N GLU A 89 13.44 -4.75 -13.86
CA GLU A 89 14.49 -4.48 -14.83
C GLU A 89 15.82 -5.18 -14.47
N LEU A 90 16.22 -5.14 -13.19
CA LEU A 90 17.40 -5.83 -12.69
C LEU A 90 17.33 -7.34 -12.94
N PHE A 91 16.22 -7.98 -12.58
CA PHE A 91 16.03 -9.42 -12.77
C PHE A 91 15.93 -9.79 -14.25
N ALA A 92 15.26 -8.98 -15.07
CA ALA A 92 15.19 -9.18 -16.51
C ALA A 92 16.58 -9.08 -17.16
N GLY A 93 17.38 -8.08 -16.79
CA GLY A 93 18.76 -7.92 -17.26
C GLY A 93 19.64 -9.10 -16.87
N ALA A 94 19.55 -9.55 -15.61
CA ALA A 94 20.28 -10.74 -15.15
C ALA A 94 19.87 -12.01 -15.90
N GLN A 95 18.57 -12.19 -16.19
CA GLN A 95 18.08 -13.30 -17.01
C GLN A 95 18.63 -13.25 -18.44
N GLU A 96 18.65 -12.07 -19.08
CA GLU A 96 19.20 -11.90 -20.43
C GLU A 96 20.71 -12.16 -20.49
N ARG A 97 21.47 -11.77 -19.44
CA ARG A 97 22.89 -12.14 -19.32
C ARG A 97 23.10 -13.64 -19.33
N ILE A 98 22.31 -14.38 -18.54
CA ILE A 98 22.41 -15.84 -18.48
C ILE A 98 22.02 -16.46 -19.83
N LYS A 99 20.95 -15.98 -20.47
CA LYS A 99 20.55 -16.45 -21.81
C LYS A 99 21.66 -16.22 -22.84
N THR A 100 22.35 -15.08 -22.77
CA THR A 100 23.47 -14.75 -23.66
C THR A 100 24.67 -15.65 -23.39
N ARG A 101 25.03 -15.84 -22.12
CA ARG A 101 26.11 -16.74 -21.70
C ARG A 101 25.87 -18.18 -22.15
N ILE A 102 24.64 -18.68 -22.03
CA ILE A 102 24.26 -20.01 -22.52
C ILE A 102 24.43 -20.12 -24.05
N LYS A 103 24.15 -19.05 -24.81
CA LYS A 103 24.33 -19.04 -26.27
C LYS A 103 25.81 -19.02 -26.68
N THR A 104 26.68 -18.38 -25.91
CA THR A 104 28.11 -18.22 -26.24
C THR A 104 28.99 -19.33 -25.69
N GLU A 105 28.79 -19.73 -24.43
CA GLU A 105 29.63 -20.70 -23.71
C GLU A 105 29.00 -22.11 -23.68
N GLY A 106 27.73 -22.24 -24.05
CA GLY A 106 26.98 -23.49 -23.91
C GLY A 106 26.46 -23.70 -22.48
N LEU A 107 25.85 -24.86 -22.24
CA LEU A 107 25.42 -25.25 -20.89
C LEU A 107 26.62 -25.85 -20.12
N PRO A 108 26.75 -25.59 -18.81
CA PRO A 108 27.73 -26.27 -17.97
C PRO A 108 27.54 -27.80 -18.00
N ASP A 109 28.64 -28.54 -17.96
CA ASP A 109 28.64 -30.01 -17.99
C ASP A 109 27.70 -30.62 -16.93
N GLY A 110 26.76 -31.45 -17.39
CA GLY A 110 25.82 -32.15 -16.53
C GLY A 110 24.69 -31.29 -15.94
N LYS A 111 24.51 -30.03 -16.37
CA LYS A 111 23.43 -29.15 -15.90
C LYS A 111 22.39 -28.90 -16.97
N GLN A 112 21.11 -28.85 -16.54
CA GLN A 112 19.99 -28.52 -17.41
C GLN A 112 19.73 -27.00 -17.42
N LYS A 113 19.10 -26.48 -18.49
CA LYS A 113 18.84 -25.04 -18.66
C LYS A 113 18.14 -24.39 -17.46
N TRP A 114 17.19 -25.09 -16.83
CA TRP A 114 16.45 -24.59 -15.67
C TRP A 114 17.28 -24.56 -14.37
N GLN A 115 18.41 -25.28 -14.31
CA GLN A 115 19.33 -25.27 -13.15
C GLN A 115 20.33 -24.11 -13.20
N VAL A 116 20.39 -23.39 -14.32
CA VAL A 116 21.39 -22.35 -14.56
C VAL A 116 20.74 -20.98 -14.72
N GLY A 117 19.48 -20.94 -15.17
CA GLY A 117 18.68 -19.72 -15.26
C GLY A 117 18.10 -19.27 -13.92
N ILE A 118 17.77 -17.97 -13.84
CA ILE A 118 16.93 -17.42 -12.77
C ILE A 118 15.46 -17.70 -13.14
N PRO A 119 14.72 -18.50 -12.35
CA PRO A 119 13.31 -18.73 -12.61
C PRO A 119 12.45 -17.49 -12.37
N ASP A 120 11.40 -17.33 -13.17
CA ASP A 120 10.49 -16.17 -13.12
C ASP A 120 9.76 -16.03 -11.78
N TRP A 121 9.58 -17.13 -11.04
CA TRP A 121 8.91 -17.13 -9.74
C TRP A 121 9.78 -16.57 -8.59
N VAL A 122 11.09 -16.38 -8.79
CA VAL A 122 11.99 -15.92 -7.73
C VAL A 122 11.64 -14.52 -7.28
N LEU A 123 11.50 -13.58 -8.21
CA LEU A 123 11.23 -12.19 -7.89
C LEU A 123 9.89 -12.02 -7.14
N PRO A 124 8.75 -12.54 -7.62
CA PRO A 124 7.49 -12.47 -6.88
C PRO A 124 7.56 -13.01 -5.45
N ASN A 125 8.29 -14.11 -5.23
CA ASN A 125 8.43 -14.74 -3.91
C ASN A 125 9.32 -13.95 -2.95
N LYS A 126 10.32 -13.25 -3.50
CA LYS A 126 11.32 -12.50 -2.72
C LYS A 126 11.10 -10.99 -2.70
N LYS A 127 10.12 -10.49 -3.46
CA LYS A 127 9.81 -9.08 -3.60
C LYS A 127 9.57 -8.38 -2.26
N THR A 128 8.79 -9.00 -1.38
CA THR A 128 8.44 -8.42 -0.08
C THR A 128 9.64 -8.30 0.85
N GLU A 129 10.55 -9.27 0.81
CA GLU A 129 11.79 -9.27 1.59
C GLU A 129 12.71 -8.14 1.09
N LEU A 130 12.92 -8.06 -0.24
CA LEU A 130 13.70 -6.98 -0.86
C LEU A 130 13.11 -5.58 -0.57
N LEU A 131 11.79 -5.45 -0.61
CA LEU A 131 11.11 -4.18 -0.33
C LEU A 131 11.27 -3.75 1.13
N GLN A 132 11.19 -4.69 2.07
CA GLN A 132 11.37 -4.41 3.48
C GLN A 132 12.80 -4.02 3.80
N ASP A 133 13.77 -4.76 3.24
CA ASP A 133 15.19 -4.49 3.44
C ASP A 133 15.63 -3.18 2.77
N ALA A 134 15.02 -2.82 1.63
CA ALA A 134 15.33 -1.58 0.93
C ALA A 134 14.67 -0.34 1.54
N ALA A 135 13.67 -0.50 2.40
CA ALA A 135 12.92 0.62 2.97
C ALA A 135 13.77 1.38 4.02
N GLN A 136 14.16 2.60 3.68
CA GLN A 136 14.93 3.49 4.54
C GLN A 136 14.12 4.73 4.88
N GLY A 137 14.03 5.03 6.17
CA GLY A 137 13.39 6.26 6.62
C GLY A 137 12.98 6.22 8.08
N PRO A 138 12.39 7.32 8.57
CA PRO A 138 11.95 7.43 9.95
C PRO A 138 10.81 6.46 10.26
N VAL A 139 10.05 6.01 9.24
CA VAL A 139 8.91 5.10 9.42
C VAL A 139 9.40 3.67 9.52
N SER A 140 10.21 3.20 8.56
CA SER A 140 10.82 1.87 8.60
C SER A 140 11.73 1.65 9.82
N GLY A 141 12.44 2.69 10.27
CA GLY A 141 13.32 2.61 11.44
C GLY A 141 12.58 2.48 12.79
N ASN A 142 11.34 2.95 12.90
CA ASN A 142 10.56 2.91 14.15
C ASN A 142 9.07 2.60 13.89
N PRO A 143 8.73 1.41 13.36
CA PRO A 143 7.37 1.12 12.88
C PRO A 143 6.33 1.20 14.00
N LEU A 144 6.69 0.78 15.22
CA LEU A 144 5.80 0.85 16.38
C LEU A 144 5.46 2.28 16.78
N LEU A 145 6.44 3.20 16.73
CA LEU A 145 6.20 4.60 17.07
C LEU A 145 5.18 5.20 16.11
N TRP A 146 5.38 5.01 14.80
CA TRP A 146 4.47 5.54 13.78
C TRP A 146 3.09 4.88 13.83
N PHE A 147 3.02 3.60 14.17
CA PHE A 147 1.75 2.93 14.43
C PHE A 147 0.98 3.60 15.57
N PHE A 148 1.62 3.90 16.71
CA PHE A 148 0.98 4.61 17.80
C PHE A 148 0.68 6.08 17.47
N LEU A 149 1.52 6.75 16.68
CA LEU A 149 1.34 8.14 16.29
C LEU A 149 0.16 8.34 15.33
N THR A 150 -0.13 7.34 14.50
CA THR A 150 -1.23 7.37 13.53
C THR A 150 -2.50 6.76 14.14
N PHE A 151 -2.45 5.50 14.54
CA PHE A 151 -3.63 4.80 15.07
C PHE A 151 -3.88 5.12 16.54
N GLY A 152 -2.85 5.06 17.38
CA GLY A 152 -3.00 5.33 18.81
C GLY A 152 -3.49 6.76 19.07
N LEU A 153 -2.89 7.74 18.42
CA LEU A 153 -3.28 9.15 18.54
C LEU A 153 -4.69 9.41 17.99
N ALA A 154 -5.07 8.77 16.88
CA ALA A 154 -6.43 8.86 16.34
C ALA A 154 -7.46 8.27 17.31
N ILE A 155 -7.16 7.11 17.92
CA ILE A 155 -8.03 6.47 18.91
C ILE A 155 -8.21 7.38 20.13
N ILE A 156 -7.12 7.91 20.68
CA ILE A 156 -7.17 8.82 21.83
C ILE A 156 -7.96 10.09 21.48
N GLY A 157 -7.72 10.69 20.31
CA GLY A 157 -8.44 11.87 19.84
C GLY A 157 -9.94 11.62 19.69
N GLY A 158 -10.31 10.48 19.09
CA GLY A 158 -11.69 10.03 18.96
C GLY A 158 -12.35 9.80 20.32
N LEU A 159 -11.65 9.17 21.26
CA LEU A 159 -12.15 8.89 22.60
C LEU A 159 -12.42 10.20 23.37
N LEU A 160 -11.49 11.15 23.35
CA LEU A 160 -11.64 12.48 23.97
C LEU A 160 -12.83 13.26 23.39
N TYR A 161 -13.15 13.06 22.11
CA TYR A 161 -14.33 13.66 21.48
C TYR A 161 -15.64 12.97 21.90
N ILE A 162 -15.63 11.64 22.07
CA ILE A 162 -16.83 10.84 22.35
C ILE A 162 -17.20 10.87 23.84
N LEU A 163 -16.25 10.79 24.76
CA LEU A 163 -16.51 10.70 26.22
C LEU A 163 -17.42 11.83 26.75
N PRO A 164 -17.21 13.12 26.42
CA PRO A 164 -18.04 14.21 26.94
C PRO A 164 -19.49 14.16 26.42
N LYS A 165 -19.74 13.48 25.29
CA LYS A 165 -21.10 13.32 24.76
C LYS A 165 -21.93 12.32 25.56
N ARG A 166 -21.29 11.43 26.33
CA ARG A 166 -22.00 10.44 27.14
C ARG A 166 -22.65 11.02 28.40
N HIS A 167 -22.25 12.23 28.81
CA HIS A 167 -22.79 12.92 29.99
C HIS A 167 -24.04 13.77 29.71
N THR A 168 -24.61 13.71 28.50
CA THR A 168 -25.92 14.36 28.27
C THR A 168 -27.00 13.57 28.97
N PRO A 169 -27.94 14.22 29.71
CA PRO A 169 -29.02 13.51 30.38
C PRO A 169 -29.79 12.63 29.37
N PRO A 170 -30.32 11.47 29.81
CA PRO A 170 -31.11 10.60 28.94
C PRO A 170 -32.25 11.42 28.35
N GLY A 171 -32.12 11.75 27.07
CA GLY A 171 -33.16 12.43 26.32
C GLY A 171 -33.92 11.42 25.49
N ILE A 172 -35.18 11.74 25.22
CA ILE A 172 -36.19 11.08 24.36
C ILE A 172 -35.71 10.58 22.98
N ARG A 173 -34.45 10.81 22.62
CA ARG A 173 -33.76 10.29 21.43
C ARG A 173 -33.41 8.80 21.51
N HIS A 174 -33.47 8.17 22.69
CA HIS A 174 -33.29 6.72 22.86
C HIS A 174 -34.60 5.95 23.12
N ASP A 175 -35.75 6.63 23.22
CA ASP A 175 -37.03 6.01 23.61
C ASP A 175 -37.82 5.38 22.47
N HIS A 176 -37.20 5.10 21.32
CA HIS A 176 -37.86 4.53 20.15
C HIS A 176 -39.04 5.35 19.56
N ILE A 177 -39.31 6.54 20.11
CA ILE A 177 -40.45 7.40 19.75
C ILE A 177 -40.28 8.04 18.35
N TYR A 178 -39.05 8.08 17.82
CA TYR A 178 -38.74 8.63 16.48
C TYR A 178 -38.24 7.57 15.48
N HIS A 179 -38.85 6.39 15.48
CA HIS A 179 -38.46 5.29 14.59
C HIS A 179 -39.29 5.12 13.32
N ASN A 180 -40.10 6.10 12.90
CA ASN A 180 -40.68 6.01 11.57
C ASN A 180 -39.80 6.73 10.53
N PRO A 181 -38.90 6.02 9.79
CA PRO A 181 -38.10 6.61 8.73
C PRO A 181 -38.95 7.26 7.62
N LEU A 182 -40.24 6.88 7.50
CA LEU A 182 -41.18 7.45 6.52
C LEU A 182 -41.66 8.86 6.87
N THR A 183 -41.54 9.30 8.12
CA THR A 183 -41.99 10.65 8.56
C THR A 183 -40.88 11.71 8.47
N ARG A 184 -39.64 11.31 8.17
CA ARG A 184 -38.46 12.18 8.26
C ARG A 184 -38.27 13.12 7.06
N GLY A 185 -39.10 12.97 6.02
CA GLY A 185 -39.05 13.75 4.77
C GLY A 185 -37.77 13.49 3.96
N LEU A 186 -37.77 13.87 2.67
CA LEU A 186 -36.61 13.76 1.80
C LEU A 186 -35.57 14.83 2.19
N ARG A 187 -34.76 14.56 3.21
CA ARG A 187 -33.66 15.44 3.59
C ARG A 187 -32.44 15.15 2.71
N MET A 188 -32.19 16.05 1.75
CA MET A 188 -30.95 16.06 0.95
C MET A 188 -29.76 16.23 1.91
N SER A 189 -29.14 15.12 2.30
CA SER A 189 -27.89 15.13 3.04
C SER A 189 -26.74 15.10 2.04
N TRP A 190 -25.59 15.69 2.38
CA TRP A 190 -24.39 15.59 1.55
C TRP A 190 -24.06 14.14 1.18
N ARG A 191 -24.29 13.20 2.11
CA ARG A 191 -24.16 11.75 1.85
C ARG A 191 -25.12 11.26 0.76
N GLY A 192 -26.39 11.66 0.82
CA GLY A 192 -27.38 11.31 -0.20
C GLY A 192 -27.05 11.90 -1.57
N LEU A 193 -26.46 13.10 -1.61
CA LEU A 193 -26.00 13.72 -2.86
C LEU A 193 -24.85 12.90 -3.47
N PHE A 194 -23.80 12.58 -2.71
CA PHE A 194 -22.69 11.78 -3.21
C PHE A 194 -23.13 10.37 -3.62
N LEU A 195 -24.00 9.72 -2.84
CA LEU A 195 -24.54 8.41 -3.19
C LEU A 195 -25.38 8.46 -4.46
N GLY A 196 -26.27 9.45 -4.58
CA GLY A 196 -27.09 9.63 -5.78
C GLY A 196 -26.23 9.91 -7.02
N ALA A 197 -25.24 10.78 -6.89
CA ALA A 197 -24.28 11.07 -7.97
C ALA A 197 -23.48 9.82 -8.37
N ALA A 198 -23.02 9.02 -7.41
CA ALA A 198 -22.29 7.79 -7.68
C ALA A 198 -23.17 6.75 -8.40
N VAL A 199 -24.42 6.57 -7.96
CA VAL A 199 -25.37 5.64 -8.61
C VAL A 199 -25.66 6.09 -10.05
N ILE A 200 -25.98 7.37 -10.26
CA ILE A 200 -26.22 7.93 -11.60
C ILE A 200 -24.97 7.79 -12.47
N GLY A 201 -23.79 8.06 -11.92
CA GLY A 201 -22.51 7.94 -12.62
C GLY A 201 -22.21 6.51 -13.05
N ILE A 202 -22.38 5.53 -12.16
CA ILE A 202 -22.14 4.11 -12.46
C ILE A 202 -23.13 3.61 -13.53
N VAL A 203 -24.41 3.95 -13.40
CA VAL A 203 -25.43 3.55 -14.38
C VAL A 203 -25.18 4.19 -15.74
N GLY A 204 -24.86 5.49 -15.76
CA GLY A 204 -24.55 6.21 -17.00
C GLY A 204 -23.28 5.70 -17.68
N TYR A 205 -22.24 5.42 -16.90
CA TYR A 205 -21.01 4.81 -17.40
C TYR A 205 -21.26 3.39 -17.94
N GLY A 206 -22.02 2.57 -17.21
CA GLY A 206 -22.40 1.23 -17.66
C GLY A 206 -23.18 1.25 -18.97
N PHE A 207 -24.11 2.20 -19.13
CA PHE A 207 -24.86 2.39 -20.37
C PHE A 207 -23.96 2.76 -21.56
N TYR A 208 -22.99 3.66 -21.35
CA TYR A 208 -22.01 4.02 -22.38
C TYR A 208 -21.12 2.82 -22.74
N TYR A 209 -20.67 2.06 -21.74
CA TYR A 209 -19.82 0.88 -21.93
C TYR A 209 -20.53 -0.26 -22.67
N MET A 210 -21.85 -0.41 -22.49
CA MET A 210 -22.67 -1.45 -23.13
C MET A 210 -23.22 -1.06 -24.52
N ASP A 211 -22.60 -0.09 -25.20
CA ASP A 211 -23.01 0.41 -26.53
C ASP A 211 -24.52 0.71 -26.62
N LYS A 212 -25.09 1.31 -25.56
CA LYS A 212 -26.50 1.70 -25.46
C LYS A 212 -27.50 0.53 -25.46
N ALA A 213 -27.05 -0.72 -25.31
CA ALA A 213 -27.95 -1.85 -25.13
C ALA A 213 -28.63 -1.78 -23.75
N TYR A 214 -29.96 -1.92 -23.72
CA TYR A 214 -30.73 -1.83 -22.47
C TYR A 214 -30.74 -3.13 -21.64
N PHE A 215 -30.39 -4.27 -22.25
CA PHE A 215 -30.42 -5.59 -21.61
C PHE A 215 -29.21 -6.44 -22.03
N TRP A 216 -28.73 -7.26 -21.09
CA TRP A 216 -27.67 -8.26 -21.30
C TRP A 216 -28.28 -9.64 -21.61
N PRO A 217 -27.63 -10.50 -22.41
CA PRO A 217 -26.52 -10.20 -23.32
C PRO A 217 -27.03 -9.56 -24.61
N ALA A 218 -26.34 -8.52 -25.06
CA ALA A 218 -26.41 -8.05 -26.44
C ALA A 218 -25.51 -8.93 -27.32
#